data_AF-A0A2I1DIZ7-F1
#
_entry.id   AF-A0A2I1DIZ7-F1
#
_cell.length_a   1.000
_cell.length_b   1.000
_cell.length_c   1.000
_cell.angle_alpha   90.00
_cell.angle_beta   90.00
_cell.angle_gamma   90.00
#
_symmetry.space_group_name_H-M   'P 1'
#
loop_
_entity.id
_entity.type
_entity.pdbx_description
1 polymer ?
#
loop_
_entity_poly.entity_id
_entity_poly.type
_entity_poly.pdbx_seq_one_letter_code
_entity_poly.pdbx_strand_id
1 'polypeptide(L)'
;MKMHGHIRIPGGFTTQWPNSRREIALPRIKTVNQQGILEEMPFIPSQQIKAGWRRSAVQYIVEQQGRCLPDVNSYYYAAVGGDLTTGAAVGSILDYQEARRRDPVSGLFGSSNIAGKMSAGHVIIQNAIPKDHQFVIGKFGGTRADDAMRDPQSIMELVSHETLEADLQEKRAINQERTRLSHLEKQARREAAKLPAGEEKEAKFAEAKAYEKQRKELTDENAVSHPLEDRFEYVVAESFETSFTLLHATLEELGLLLHAIGQDAMNNPYLGGHKALGFGEYSASWQSTGKDNATISVTPFEAPKITGTLFEEAMAAFTERLDQYDISGTAQRSDKKSATKGGPEASTTPA
;
A
#
# COMPACT_ATOMS: atom_id res chain seq x y z
N MET A 1 18.76 -13.18 -8.11
CA MET A 1 19.19 -12.23 -9.16
C MET A 1 19.19 -10.82 -8.58
N LYS A 2 20.15 -9.95 -8.94
CA LYS A 2 20.15 -8.53 -8.54
C LYS A 2 20.00 -7.66 -9.78
N MET A 3 19.27 -6.56 -9.67
CA MET A 3 19.14 -5.54 -10.70
C MET A 3 19.54 -4.17 -10.15
N HIS A 4 20.33 -3.42 -10.90
CA HIS A 4 20.69 -2.04 -10.61
C HIS A 4 19.97 -1.12 -11.56
N GLY A 5 19.47 0.01 -11.08
CA GLY A 5 18.82 0.95 -11.95
C GLY A 5 18.80 2.38 -11.48
N HIS A 6 18.39 3.23 -12.41
CA HIS A 6 18.29 4.66 -12.23
C HIS A 6 16.84 5.07 -12.42
N ILE A 7 16.33 5.87 -11.49
CA ILE A 7 15.02 6.52 -11.59
C ILE A 7 15.28 7.97 -11.94
N ARG A 8 14.65 8.48 -12.99
CA ARG A 8 14.70 9.89 -13.40
C ARG A 8 13.32 10.50 -13.25
N ILE A 9 13.26 11.62 -12.55
CA ILE A 9 12.04 12.43 -12.40
C ILE A 9 12.24 13.65 -13.31
N PRO A 10 11.56 13.73 -14.46
CA PRO A 10 11.81 14.79 -15.43
C PRO A 10 11.49 16.18 -14.84
N GLY A 11 12.50 17.04 -14.81
CA GLY A 11 12.38 18.51 -14.78
C GLY A 11 11.85 19.15 -13.50
N GLY A 12 12.73 19.83 -12.77
CA GLY A 12 12.41 20.62 -11.58
C GLY A 12 11.49 21.81 -11.85
N PHE A 13 10.65 22.11 -10.86
CA PHE A 13 9.83 23.31 -10.87
C PHE A 13 10.29 24.35 -9.86
N THR A 14 10.21 25.59 -10.35
CA THR A 14 10.44 26.86 -9.69
C THR A 14 9.71 26.98 -8.36
N THR A 15 10.51 27.27 -7.35
CA THR A 15 10.13 27.64 -5.98
C THR A 15 9.26 28.90 -5.97
N GLN A 16 7.95 28.78 -6.13
CA GLN A 16 7.01 29.71 -5.50
C GLN A 16 5.81 28.92 -4.98
N TRP A 17 5.95 28.38 -3.76
CA TRP A 17 4.84 27.82 -3.00
C TRP A 17 4.61 28.66 -1.72
N PRO A 18 3.34 28.78 -1.26
CA PRO A 18 2.96 29.82 -0.32
C PRO A 18 3.65 29.62 1.03
N ASN A 19 4.25 30.71 1.52
CA ASN A 19 4.81 30.87 2.85
C ASN A 19 3.87 30.32 3.94
N SER A 20 4.04 29.06 4.32
CA SER A 20 3.46 28.54 5.56
C SER A 20 4.59 28.18 6.50
N ARG A 21 4.88 29.10 7.42
CA ARG A 21 5.76 28.89 8.58
C ARG A 21 5.23 27.69 9.35
N ARG A 22 5.84 26.52 9.17
CA ARG A 22 5.48 25.31 9.90
C ARG A 22 6.75 24.50 10.15
N GLU A 23 6.99 24.17 11.42
CA GLU A 23 8.21 23.54 11.96
C GLU A 23 8.76 22.40 11.08
N ILE A 24 10.05 22.46 10.81
CA ILE A 24 10.78 21.49 9.99
C ILE A 24 11.02 20.26 10.87
N ALA A 25 10.21 19.21 10.74
CA ALA A 25 10.64 17.89 11.22
C ALA A 25 11.82 17.42 10.35
N LEU A 26 12.79 16.71 10.92
CA LEU A 26 13.95 16.24 10.18
C LEU A 26 13.50 15.25 9.08
N PRO A 27 14.07 15.34 7.86
CA PRO A 27 13.68 14.47 6.77
C PRO A 27 14.07 13.02 7.02
N ARG A 28 13.48 12.09 6.26
CA ARG A 28 13.96 10.70 6.19
C ARG A 28 15.37 10.66 5.59
N ILE A 29 16.35 10.69 6.48
CA ILE A 29 17.77 10.59 6.17
C ILE A 29 18.20 9.15 6.38
N LYS A 30 19.07 8.65 5.49
CA LYS A 30 19.74 7.37 5.64
C LYS A 30 21.24 7.60 5.49
N THR A 31 22.01 7.02 6.42
CA THR A 31 23.46 6.93 6.25
C THR A 31 23.77 5.95 5.11
N VAL A 32 24.42 6.45 4.08
CA VAL A 32 24.86 5.70 2.90
C VAL A 32 26.38 5.77 2.83
N ASN A 33 27.01 4.67 2.43
CA ASN A 33 28.43 4.68 2.15
C ASN A 33 28.62 4.98 0.66
N GLN A 34 29.00 6.22 0.34
CA GLN A 34 29.40 6.60 -1.00
C GLN A 34 30.93 6.68 -1.05
N GLN A 35 31.55 5.80 -1.86
CA GLN A 35 32.99 5.81 -2.11
C GLN A 35 33.89 5.73 -0.84
N GLY A 36 33.40 5.09 0.22
CA GLY A 36 34.12 4.95 1.50
C GLY A 36 33.77 6.03 2.53
N ILE A 37 32.94 7.02 2.18
CA ILE A 37 32.48 8.09 3.07
C ILE A 37 31.04 7.80 3.50
N LEU A 38 30.80 7.85 4.80
CA LEU A 38 29.45 7.75 5.36
C LEU A 38 28.78 9.11 5.28
N GLU A 39 27.76 9.22 4.43
CA GLU A 39 27.01 10.45 4.22
C GLU A 39 25.54 10.26 4.55
N GLU A 40 24.93 11.31 5.08
CA GLU A 40 23.50 11.36 5.40
C GLU A 40 22.72 11.87 4.19
N MET A 41 22.07 10.96 3.46
CA MET A 41 21.33 11.30 2.23
C MET A 41 19.82 11.09 2.42
N PRO A 42 18.98 11.98 1.87
CA PRO A 42 17.55 11.72 1.78
C PRO A 42 17.28 10.55 0.84
N PHE A 43 16.12 9.91 0.98
CA PHE A 43 15.78 8.77 0.13
C PHE A 43 14.28 8.65 -0.14
N ILE A 44 13.94 8.04 -1.27
CA ILE A 44 12.59 7.53 -1.54
C ILE A 44 12.49 6.13 -0.90
N PRO A 45 11.57 5.90 0.04
CA PRO A 45 11.43 4.58 0.67
C PRO A 45 11.10 3.50 -0.37
N SER A 46 11.79 2.36 -0.28
CA SER A 46 11.57 1.24 -1.20
C SER A 46 10.12 0.72 -1.21
N GLN A 47 9.40 0.91 -0.10
CA GLN A 47 7.98 0.57 0.01
C GLN A 47 7.09 1.38 -0.94
N GLN A 48 7.48 2.61 -1.30
CA GLN A 48 6.70 3.41 -2.26
C GLN A 48 6.79 2.83 -3.67
N ILE A 49 7.99 2.44 -4.09
CA ILE A 49 8.23 1.75 -5.37
C ILE A 49 7.50 0.40 -5.37
N LYS A 50 7.68 -0.37 -4.29
CA LYS A 50 7.07 -1.70 -4.14
C LYS A 50 5.55 -1.66 -4.24
N ALA A 51 4.92 -0.65 -3.64
CA ALA A 51 3.47 -0.54 -3.58
C ALA A 51 2.84 -0.17 -4.94
N GLY A 52 3.56 0.55 -5.81
CA GLY A 52 3.12 0.79 -7.19
C GLY A 52 3.12 -0.52 -7.97
N TRP A 53 4.27 -1.18 -8.03
CA TRP A 53 4.42 -2.45 -8.75
C TRP A 53 3.44 -3.53 -8.25
N ARG A 54 3.23 -3.62 -6.93
CA ARG A 54 2.28 -4.60 -6.39
C ARG A 54 0.84 -4.37 -6.86
N ARG A 55 0.36 -3.12 -6.89
CA ARG A 55 -0.97 -2.79 -7.42
C ARG A 55 -1.06 -3.14 -8.90
N SER A 56 -0.03 -2.78 -9.66
CA SER A 56 0.05 -3.03 -11.09
C SER A 56 0.12 -4.53 -11.42
N ALA A 57 0.72 -5.34 -10.54
CA ALA A 57 0.71 -6.80 -10.63
C ALA A 57 -0.70 -7.37 -10.48
N VAL A 58 -1.47 -6.89 -9.49
CA VAL A 58 -2.87 -7.28 -9.28
C VAL A 58 -3.73 -6.89 -10.47
N GLN A 59 -3.60 -5.63 -10.92
CA GLN A 59 -4.30 -5.13 -12.08
C GLN A 59 -4.02 -5.98 -13.33
N TYR A 60 -2.74 -6.26 -13.60
CA TYR A 60 -2.36 -7.09 -14.74
C TYR A 60 -3.02 -8.47 -14.70
N ILE A 61 -2.99 -9.16 -13.55
CA ILE A 61 -3.61 -10.49 -13.42
C ILE A 61 -5.13 -10.42 -13.65
N VAL A 62 -5.82 -9.46 -13.04
CA VAL A 62 -7.27 -9.28 -13.17
C VAL A 62 -7.66 -9.00 -14.62
N GLU A 63 -6.97 -8.07 -15.28
CA GLU A 63 -7.21 -7.72 -16.69
C GLU A 63 -7.00 -8.92 -17.61
N GLN A 64 -5.89 -9.64 -17.46
CA GLN A 64 -5.57 -10.75 -18.35
C GLN A 64 -6.47 -11.98 -18.11
N GLN A 65 -6.93 -12.21 -16.88
CA GLN A 65 -7.89 -13.28 -16.58
C GLN A 65 -9.33 -12.91 -16.97
N GLY A 66 -9.62 -11.61 -17.17
CA GLY A 66 -10.97 -11.12 -17.42
C GLY A 66 -11.95 -11.37 -16.26
N ARG A 67 -11.43 -11.50 -15.03
CA ARG A 67 -12.20 -11.82 -13.81
C ARG A 67 -12.01 -10.73 -12.77
N CYS A 68 -13.10 -10.17 -12.28
CA CYS A 68 -13.05 -9.21 -11.17
C CYS A 68 -12.77 -9.92 -9.84
N LEU A 69 -12.13 -9.19 -8.94
CA LEU A 69 -12.04 -9.56 -7.53
C LEU A 69 -13.43 -9.48 -6.88
N PRO A 70 -13.73 -10.34 -5.90
CA PRO A 70 -15.07 -10.44 -5.32
C PRO A 70 -15.46 -9.17 -4.54
N ASP A 71 -14.50 -8.52 -3.88
CA ASP A 71 -14.72 -7.31 -3.10
C ASP A 71 -13.48 -6.42 -2.97
N VAL A 72 -13.70 -5.21 -2.44
CA VAL A 72 -12.67 -4.18 -2.20
C VAL A 72 -11.62 -4.66 -1.19
N ASN A 73 -12.01 -5.50 -0.22
CA ASN A 73 -11.08 -6.09 0.74
C ASN A 73 -10.10 -7.06 0.06
N SER A 74 -10.58 -7.84 -0.90
CA SER A 74 -9.78 -8.77 -1.70
C SER A 74 -8.77 -8.01 -2.57
N TYR A 75 -9.19 -6.85 -3.11
CA TYR A 75 -8.25 -5.92 -3.75
C TYR A 75 -7.18 -5.42 -2.77
N TYR A 76 -7.55 -4.90 -1.59
CA TYR A 76 -6.55 -4.41 -0.63
C TYR A 76 -5.64 -5.52 -0.09
N TYR A 77 -6.17 -6.72 0.08
CA TYR A 77 -5.41 -7.90 0.42
C TYR A 77 -4.31 -8.16 -0.61
N ALA A 78 -4.69 -8.27 -1.88
CA ALA A 78 -3.76 -8.55 -2.96
C ALA A 78 -2.80 -7.37 -3.20
N ALA A 79 -3.29 -6.13 -3.21
CA ALA A 79 -2.58 -4.95 -3.67
C ALA A 79 -1.77 -4.21 -2.60
N VAL A 80 -2.18 -4.30 -1.33
CA VAL A 80 -1.50 -3.67 -0.18
C VAL A 80 -0.81 -4.71 0.70
N GLY A 81 -1.31 -5.95 0.71
CA GLY A 81 -0.74 -7.05 1.49
C GLY A 81 -1.19 -7.11 2.93
N GLY A 82 -2.33 -6.49 3.25
CA GLY A 82 -3.00 -6.52 4.55
C GLY A 82 -4.06 -7.62 4.61
N ASP A 83 -4.04 -8.51 5.61
CA ASP A 83 -5.26 -9.25 5.99
C ASP A 83 -5.74 -8.79 7.38
N LEU A 84 -7.06 -8.65 7.50
CA LEU A 84 -7.84 -8.44 8.72
C LEU A 84 -8.10 -9.74 9.49
N THR A 85 -7.79 -10.92 8.92
CA THR A 85 -7.89 -12.20 9.62
C THR A 85 -6.79 -12.35 10.67
N THR A 86 -7.01 -11.69 11.79
CA THR A 86 -6.32 -11.97 13.04
C THR A 86 -6.55 -13.44 13.43
N GLY A 87 -5.57 -14.30 13.16
CA GLY A 87 -5.37 -15.51 13.96
C GLY A 87 -5.61 -16.88 13.32
N ALA A 88 -5.57 -17.05 11.99
CA ALA A 88 -5.43 -18.40 11.45
C ALA A 88 -4.03 -18.95 11.79
N ALA A 89 -3.99 -20.08 12.51
CA ALA A 89 -2.76 -20.74 12.92
C ALA A 89 -1.93 -21.22 11.72
N VAL A 90 -0.61 -21.22 11.92
CA VAL A 90 0.42 -21.67 10.97
C VAL A 90 0.04 -23.04 10.39
N GLY A 91 -0.35 -23.06 9.11
CA GLY A 91 -0.29 -24.25 8.29
C GLY A 91 1.16 -24.73 8.14
N SER A 92 1.36 -25.98 7.74
CA SER A 92 2.68 -26.53 7.45
C SER A 92 3.45 -25.66 6.43
N ILE A 93 4.78 -25.82 6.36
CA ILE A 93 5.62 -25.17 5.32
C ILE A 93 5.08 -25.47 3.91
N LEU A 94 4.45 -26.63 3.71
CA LEU A 94 3.84 -27.02 2.45
C LEU A 94 2.60 -26.16 2.13
N ASP A 95 1.76 -25.87 3.12
CA ASP A 95 0.59 -24.99 2.95
C ASP A 95 1.03 -23.57 2.57
N TYR A 96 2.17 -23.12 3.09
CA TYR A 96 2.76 -21.84 2.71
C TYR A 96 3.29 -21.83 1.27
N GLN A 97 3.94 -22.90 0.84
CA GLN A 97 4.42 -23.05 -0.53
C GLN A 97 3.28 -23.15 -1.53
N GLU A 98 2.18 -23.82 -1.17
CA GLU A 98 0.99 -23.94 -2.01
C GLU A 98 0.24 -22.60 -2.10
N ALA A 99 0.09 -21.89 -0.98
CA ALA A 99 -0.49 -20.55 -0.98
C ALA A 99 0.30 -19.58 -1.86
N ARG A 100 1.65 -19.63 -1.83
CA ARG A 100 2.51 -18.83 -2.71
C ARG A 100 2.41 -19.23 -4.18
N ARG A 101 2.22 -20.52 -4.48
CA ARG A 101 2.01 -21.00 -5.86
C ARG A 101 0.69 -20.50 -6.43
N ARG A 102 -0.35 -20.40 -5.60
CA ARG A 102 -1.67 -19.90 -5.99
C ARG A 102 -1.71 -18.37 -6.09
N ASP A 103 -1.10 -17.67 -5.15
CA ASP A 103 -1.01 -16.21 -5.11
C ASP A 103 0.45 -15.75 -5.34
N PRO A 104 0.87 -15.57 -6.61
CA PRO A 104 2.23 -15.15 -6.93
C PRO A 104 2.52 -13.71 -6.52
N VAL A 105 1.49 -12.86 -6.33
CA VAL A 105 1.65 -11.48 -5.86
C VAL A 105 2.13 -11.49 -4.40
N SER A 106 1.49 -12.27 -3.54
CA SER A 106 1.93 -12.44 -2.16
C SER A 106 3.28 -13.17 -2.04
N GLY A 107 3.58 -14.12 -2.93
CA GLY A 107 4.91 -14.75 -2.99
C GLY A 107 6.03 -13.75 -3.30
N LEU A 108 5.83 -12.97 -4.36
CA LEU A 108 6.79 -11.99 -4.84
C LEU A 108 6.93 -10.80 -3.89
N PHE A 109 5.82 -10.15 -3.52
CA PHE A 109 5.84 -8.91 -2.72
C PHE A 109 5.69 -9.13 -1.21
N GLY A 110 5.30 -10.33 -0.77
CA GLY A 110 5.03 -10.64 0.63
C GLY A 110 3.62 -10.25 1.06
N SER A 111 3.12 -10.80 2.16
CA SER A 111 1.85 -10.38 2.78
C SER A 111 1.95 -10.43 4.30
N SER A 112 1.00 -9.79 4.97
CA SER A 112 0.86 -9.82 6.44
C SER A 112 0.00 -10.98 6.94
N ASN A 113 -0.16 -12.03 6.14
CA ASN A 113 -1.20 -13.04 6.36
C ASN A 113 -0.77 -14.31 7.11
N ILE A 114 0.24 -14.22 7.99
CA ILE A 114 0.61 -15.34 8.86
C ILE A 114 0.76 -14.83 10.27
N ALA A 115 -0.34 -14.83 11.02
CA ALA A 115 -0.38 -14.59 12.47
C ALA A 115 0.56 -13.45 12.95
N GLY A 116 0.46 -12.28 12.32
CA GLY A 116 1.25 -11.09 12.69
C GLY A 116 2.73 -11.11 12.27
N LYS A 117 3.17 -12.09 11.47
CA LYS A 117 4.50 -12.10 10.84
C LYS A 117 4.40 -11.56 9.42
N MET A 118 5.09 -10.45 9.14
CA MET A 118 5.34 -10.01 7.77
C MET A 118 6.15 -11.11 7.06
N SER A 119 5.54 -11.78 6.08
CA SER A 119 6.30 -12.71 5.26
C SER A 119 7.10 -11.87 4.26
N ALA A 120 8.43 -11.86 4.38
CA ALA A 120 9.28 -11.18 3.41
C ALA A 120 9.05 -11.83 2.03
N GLY A 121 8.52 -11.07 1.08
CA GLY A 121 8.41 -11.51 -0.31
C GLY A 121 9.78 -11.71 -0.96
N HIS A 122 9.81 -12.40 -2.10
CA HIS A 122 11.05 -12.67 -2.83
C HIS A 122 11.72 -11.41 -3.42
N VAL A 123 10.97 -10.31 -3.61
CA VAL A 123 11.54 -9.02 -4.03
C VAL A 123 11.94 -8.14 -2.84
N ILE A 124 13.23 -7.84 -2.79
CA ILE A 124 13.84 -6.89 -1.84
C ILE A 124 14.30 -5.67 -2.63
N ILE A 125 13.68 -4.53 -2.38
CA ILE A 125 13.99 -3.27 -3.05
C ILE A 125 14.78 -2.37 -2.09
N GLN A 126 15.88 -1.79 -2.57
CA GLN A 126 16.63 -0.77 -1.86
C GLN A 126 15.97 0.60 -2.01
N ASN A 127 16.10 1.45 -1.00
CA ASN A 127 15.64 2.83 -1.09
C ASN A 127 16.30 3.52 -2.29
N ALA A 128 15.55 4.38 -2.99
CA ALA A 128 16.14 5.18 -4.04
C ALA A 128 16.87 6.37 -3.41
N ILE A 129 18.16 6.51 -3.72
CA ILE A 129 19.05 7.53 -3.15
C ILE A 129 19.41 8.51 -4.27
N PRO A 130 19.34 9.84 -4.08
CA PRO A 130 19.79 10.80 -5.08
C PRO A 130 21.21 10.50 -5.54
N LYS A 131 21.44 10.55 -6.85
CA LYS A 131 22.78 10.38 -7.41
C LYS A 131 23.67 11.59 -7.11
N ASP A 132 23.08 12.76 -7.14
CA ASP A 132 23.76 14.03 -6.93
C ASP A 132 23.37 14.63 -5.58
N HIS A 133 24.26 15.42 -4.98
CA HIS A 133 24.01 16.14 -3.72
C HIS A 133 23.10 17.37 -3.89
N GLN A 134 22.64 17.65 -5.11
CA GLN A 134 21.71 18.74 -5.39
C GLN A 134 20.28 18.25 -5.19
N PHE A 135 19.78 18.39 -3.97
CA PHE A 135 18.40 18.07 -3.66
C PHE A 135 17.72 19.13 -2.80
N VAL A 136 16.39 19.22 -2.94
CA VAL A 136 15.54 20.03 -2.06
C VAL A 136 14.61 19.10 -1.29
N ILE A 137 14.56 19.30 0.02
CA ILE A 137 13.62 18.60 0.88
C ILE A 137 12.59 19.62 1.37
N GLY A 138 11.32 19.30 1.19
CA GLY A 138 10.25 20.11 1.75
C GLY A 138 9.12 19.25 2.30
N LYS A 139 8.16 19.93 2.93
CA LYS A 139 7.00 19.29 3.56
C LYS A 139 5.69 19.78 3.00
N PHE A 140 4.75 18.86 2.86
CA PHE A 140 3.37 19.14 2.46
C PHE A 140 2.37 18.45 3.39
N GLY A 141 1.15 18.98 3.52
CA GLY A 141 0.08 18.29 4.25
C GLY A 141 -0.61 17.27 3.35
N GLY A 142 -0.94 16.08 3.86
CA GLY A 142 -1.69 15.10 3.08
C GLY A 142 -2.36 14.05 3.96
N THR A 143 -2.98 13.06 3.34
CA THR A 143 -3.59 11.90 3.98
C THR A 143 -3.20 10.65 3.21
N ARG A 144 -3.09 9.49 3.88
CA ARG A 144 -3.15 8.21 3.16
C ARG A 144 -4.48 8.21 2.41
N ALA A 145 -4.41 8.16 1.09
CA ALA A 145 -5.58 8.16 0.25
C ALA A 145 -5.98 6.69 0.05
N ASP A 146 -7.17 6.34 0.51
CA ASP A 146 -7.86 5.13 0.12
C ASP A 146 -7.97 5.10 -1.42
N ASP A 147 -7.48 4.04 -2.05
CA ASP A 147 -7.43 3.92 -3.52
C ASP A 147 -8.83 4.03 -4.16
N ALA A 148 -9.86 3.42 -3.56
CA ALA A 148 -11.24 3.48 -4.02
C ALA A 148 -11.85 4.88 -3.87
N MET A 149 -11.44 5.64 -2.84
CA MET A 149 -11.86 7.04 -2.67
C MET A 149 -11.08 8.01 -3.58
N ARG A 150 -9.81 7.71 -3.88
CA ARG A 150 -8.93 8.56 -4.68
C ARG A 150 -9.18 8.43 -6.18
N ASP A 151 -9.37 7.19 -6.63
CA ASP A 151 -9.47 6.83 -8.04
C ASP A 151 -10.50 5.70 -8.21
N PRO A 152 -11.80 5.98 -7.96
CA PRO A 152 -12.84 4.96 -8.00
C PRO A 152 -12.90 4.26 -9.36
N GLN A 153 -12.59 4.97 -10.45
CA GLN A 153 -12.63 4.44 -11.81
C GLN A 153 -11.61 3.32 -12.03
N SER A 154 -10.37 3.49 -11.57
CA SER A 154 -9.36 2.43 -11.61
C SER A 154 -9.79 1.17 -10.84
N ILE A 155 -10.57 1.34 -9.77
CA ILE A 155 -11.05 0.23 -8.94
C ILE A 155 -12.30 -0.43 -9.55
N MET A 156 -13.15 0.31 -10.25
CA MET A 156 -14.31 -0.24 -10.98
C MET A 156 -13.93 -1.29 -12.04
N GLU A 157 -12.70 -1.23 -12.54
CA GLU A 157 -12.16 -2.21 -13.49
C GLU A 157 -11.66 -3.49 -12.78
N LEU A 158 -11.45 -3.43 -11.46
CA LEU A 158 -10.86 -4.52 -10.67
C LEU A 158 -11.88 -5.28 -9.81
N VAL A 159 -12.95 -4.62 -9.36
CA VAL A 159 -14.03 -5.20 -8.56
C VAL A 159 -15.37 -4.90 -9.21
N SER A 160 -16.42 -5.65 -8.83
CA SER A 160 -17.76 -5.36 -9.33
C SER A 160 -18.23 -3.95 -8.94
N HIS A 161 -18.90 -3.25 -9.86
CA HIS A 161 -19.42 -1.89 -9.63
C HIS A 161 -20.39 -1.82 -8.44
N GLU A 162 -21.25 -2.83 -8.29
CA GLU A 162 -22.21 -2.90 -7.17
C GLU A 162 -21.48 -3.03 -5.83
N THR A 163 -20.44 -3.86 -5.77
CA THR A 163 -19.63 -4.02 -4.55
C THR A 163 -18.90 -2.74 -4.19
N LEU A 164 -18.31 -2.05 -5.18
CA LEU A 164 -17.59 -0.80 -4.94
C LEU A 164 -18.51 0.32 -4.46
N GLU A 165 -19.67 0.51 -5.09
CA GLU A 165 -20.61 1.56 -4.70
C GLU A 165 -21.16 1.33 -3.28
N ALA A 166 -21.43 0.08 -2.90
CA ALA A 166 -21.82 -0.26 -1.53
C ALA A 166 -20.74 0.10 -0.49
N ASP A 167 -19.47 -0.27 -0.75
CA ASP A 167 -18.33 0.08 0.11
C ASP A 167 -18.14 1.61 0.21
N LEU A 168 -18.23 2.33 -0.90
CA LEU A 168 -18.13 3.79 -0.91
C LEU A 168 -19.27 4.47 -0.14
N GLN A 169 -20.50 3.95 -0.21
CA GLN A 169 -21.63 4.48 0.55
C GLN A 169 -21.45 4.26 2.07
N GLU A 170 -21.01 3.08 2.48
CA GLU A 170 -20.69 2.78 3.87
C GLU A 170 -19.59 3.72 4.40
N LYS A 171 -18.49 3.86 3.66
CA LYS A 171 -17.39 4.79 3.99
C LYS A 171 -17.84 6.23 4.08
N ARG A 172 -18.71 6.68 3.17
CA ARG A 172 -19.28 8.04 3.22
C ARG A 172 -20.11 8.23 4.49
N ALA A 173 -20.94 7.26 4.88
CA ALA A 173 -21.72 7.33 6.11
C ALA A 173 -20.84 7.39 7.36
N ILE A 174 -19.81 6.53 7.44
CA ILE A 174 -18.83 6.53 8.55
C ILE A 174 -18.09 7.87 8.62
N ASN A 175 -17.64 8.41 7.49
CA ASN A 175 -16.92 9.69 7.45
C ASN A 175 -17.79 10.88 7.82
N GLN A 176 -19.06 10.89 7.42
CA GLN A 176 -20.03 11.90 7.82
C GLN A 176 -20.24 11.89 9.33
N GLU A 177 -20.41 10.71 9.91
CA GLU A 177 -20.58 10.55 11.35
C GLU A 177 -19.32 10.92 12.14
N ARG A 178 -18.13 10.50 11.65
CA ARG A 178 -16.83 10.88 12.22
C ARG A 178 -16.63 12.39 12.19
N THR A 179 -17.04 13.05 11.12
CA THR A 179 -17.00 14.52 10.97
C THR A 179 -17.96 15.18 11.96
N ARG A 180 -19.20 14.69 12.08
CA ARG A 180 -20.20 15.15 13.05
C ARG A 180 -19.66 15.08 14.48
N LEU A 181 -19.12 13.94 14.89
CA LEU A 181 -18.53 13.74 16.22
C LEU A 181 -17.30 14.63 16.46
N SER A 182 -16.46 14.85 15.45
CA SER A 182 -15.33 15.78 15.52
C SER A 182 -15.78 17.24 15.75
N HIS A 183 -16.86 17.67 15.10
CA HIS A 183 -17.45 18.99 15.34
C HIS A 183 -18.03 19.11 16.75
N LEU A 184 -18.78 18.10 17.22
CA LEU A 184 -19.33 18.06 18.57
C LEU A 184 -18.23 18.05 19.65
N GLU A 185 -17.15 17.28 19.45
CA GLU A 185 -15.99 17.27 20.34
C GLU A 185 -15.37 18.67 20.44
N LYS A 186 -15.10 19.32 19.30
CA LYS A 186 -14.52 20.67 19.26
C LYS A 186 -15.45 21.70 19.89
N GLN A 187 -16.76 21.58 19.69
CA GLN A 187 -17.75 22.44 20.30
C GLN A 187 -17.77 22.28 21.82
N ALA A 188 -17.86 21.04 22.32
CA ALA A 188 -17.84 20.74 23.75
C ALA A 188 -16.54 21.25 24.43
N ARG A 189 -15.38 21.07 23.79
CA ARG A 189 -14.10 21.64 24.28
C ARG A 189 -14.11 23.17 24.31
N ARG A 190 -14.68 23.83 23.30
CA ARG A 190 -14.81 25.30 23.25
C ARG A 190 -15.77 25.82 24.32
N GLU A 191 -16.87 25.12 24.58
CA GLU A 191 -17.82 25.45 25.64
C GLU A 191 -17.17 25.27 27.02
N ALA A 192 -16.49 24.14 27.27
CA ALA A 192 -15.74 23.90 28.50
C ALA A 192 -14.66 24.97 28.78
N ALA A 193 -14.00 25.47 27.73
CA ALA A 193 -12.98 26.51 27.86
C ALA A 193 -13.54 27.87 28.30
N LYS A 194 -14.82 28.14 28.03
CA LYS A 194 -15.52 29.38 28.43
C LYS A 194 -16.11 29.32 29.83
N LEU A 195 -16.23 28.13 30.41
CA LEU A 195 -16.81 27.93 31.74
C LEU A 195 -15.75 28.12 32.84
N PRO A 196 -16.13 28.69 34.01
CA PRO A 196 -15.29 28.71 35.19
C PRO A 196 -15.01 27.28 35.69
N ALA A 197 -13.98 27.12 36.53
CA ALA A 197 -13.69 25.81 37.12
C ALA A 197 -14.86 25.36 38.01
N GLY A 198 -15.39 24.15 37.76
CA GLY A 198 -16.55 23.59 38.44
C GLY A 198 -17.14 22.39 37.71
N GLU A 199 -18.20 21.81 38.27
CA GLU A 199 -18.86 20.59 37.78
C GLU A 199 -19.31 20.70 36.32
N GLU A 200 -19.82 21.87 35.90
CA GLU A 200 -20.26 22.10 34.51
C GLU A 200 -19.12 22.00 33.49
N LYS A 201 -17.92 22.46 33.87
CA LYS A 201 -16.72 22.36 33.01
C LYS A 201 -16.24 20.91 32.90
N GLU A 202 -16.28 20.17 34.00
CA GLU A 202 -15.93 18.74 34.01
C GLU A 202 -16.93 17.93 33.18
N ALA A 203 -18.23 18.22 33.29
CA ALA A 203 -19.27 17.58 32.48
C ALA A 203 -19.03 17.80 30.97
N LYS A 204 -18.68 19.02 30.56
CA LYS A 204 -18.36 19.33 29.14
C LYS A 204 -17.08 18.66 28.66
N PHE A 205 -16.07 18.50 29.52
CA PHE A 205 -14.88 17.70 29.18
C PHE A 205 -15.19 16.21 29.08
N ALA A 206 -16.07 15.68 29.93
CA ALA A 206 -16.53 14.30 29.84
C ALA A 206 -17.32 14.06 28.54
N GLU A 207 -18.18 15.00 28.14
CA GLU A 207 -18.91 14.99 26.86
C GLU A 207 -17.93 14.94 25.68
N ALA A 208 -16.91 15.81 25.68
CA ALA A 208 -15.86 15.79 24.66
C ALA A 208 -15.10 14.45 24.60
N LYS A 209 -14.76 13.86 25.76
CA LYS A 209 -14.12 12.53 25.81
C LYS A 209 -15.04 11.41 25.30
N ALA A 210 -16.35 11.52 25.53
CA ALA A 210 -17.32 10.55 25.02
C ALA A 210 -17.41 10.62 23.49
N TYR A 211 -17.46 11.82 22.91
CA TYR A 211 -17.39 11.99 21.45
C TYR A 211 -16.06 11.50 20.86
N GLU A 212 -14.94 11.75 21.55
CA GLU A 212 -13.64 11.23 21.14
C GLU A 212 -13.63 9.69 21.14
N LYS A 213 -14.22 9.06 22.16
CA LYS A 213 -14.34 7.61 22.26
C LYS A 213 -15.22 7.03 21.16
N GLN A 214 -16.43 7.56 20.97
CA GLN A 214 -17.33 7.16 19.88
C GLN A 214 -16.67 7.31 18.51
N ARG A 215 -15.93 8.41 18.30
CA ARG A 215 -15.19 8.64 17.06
C ARG A 215 -14.10 7.59 16.81
N LYS A 216 -13.44 7.12 17.87
CA LYS A 216 -12.42 6.05 17.80
C LYS A 216 -13.04 4.66 17.62
N GLU A 217 -14.26 4.45 18.13
CA GLU A 217 -15.02 3.21 17.97
C GLU A 217 -15.65 3.07 16.58
N LEU A 218 -15.84 4.18 15.85
CA LEU A 218 -16.13 4.16 14.41
C LEU A 218 -14.89 3.69 13.64
N THR A 219 -14.72 2.38 13.57
CA THR A 219 -13.76 1.73 12.69
C THR A 219 -14.41 1.51 11.33
N ASP A 220 -13.72 1.96 10.28
CA ASP A 220 -13.91 1.39 8.95
C ASP A 220 -13.30 -0.01 9.01
N GLU A 221 -13.99 -1.05 8.51
CA GLU A 221 -13.39 -2.39 8.42
C GLU A 221 -12.13 -2.34 7.54
N ASN A 222 -11.99 -1.35 6.66
CA ASN A 222 -10.78 -1.10 5.88
C ASN A 222 -9.70 -0.35 6.68
N ALA A 223 -8.68 -1.08 7.12
CA ALA A 223 -7.52 -0.57 7.88
C ALA A 223 -6.60 0.43 7.13
N VAL A 224 -6.91 0.80 5.88
CA VAL A 224 -6.04 1.62 5.03
C VAL A 224 -6.25 3.13 5.28
N SER A 225 -7.43 3.53 5.77
CA SER A 225 -7.82 4.94 5.97
C SER A 225 -7.44 5.47 7.35
N HIS A 226 -6.13 5.49 7.64
CA HIS A 226 -5.61 6.23 8.79
C HIS A 226 -5.08 7.61 8.34
N PRO A 227 -5.55 8.72 8.92
CA PRO A 227 -4.90 10.02 8.76
C PRO A 227 -3.43 9.88 9.16
N LEU A 228 -2.52 10.33 8.30
CA LEU A 228 -1.13 10.47 8.71
C LEU A 228 -1.07 11.72 9.60
N GLU A 229 -0.77 11.52 10.88
CA GLU A 229 -0.61 12.61 11.84
C GLU A 229 0.55 13.54 11.44
N ASP A 230 1.47 13.04 10.61
CA ASP A 230 2.66 13.73 10.16
C ASP A 230 2.60 14.19 8.70
N ARG A 231 3.20 15.37 8.49
CA ARG A 231 3.38 16.03 7.18
C ARG A 231 4.21 15.13 6.25
N PHE A 232 3.87 15.15 4.96
CA PHE A 232 4.56 14.44 3.90
C PHE A 232 5.89 15.12 3.60
N GLU A 233 6.88 14.33 3.22
CA GLU A 233 8.18 14.81 2.77
C GLU A 233 8.30 14.54 1.28
N TYR A 234 8.86 15.50 0.55
CA TYR A 234 9.26 15.31 -0.84
C TYR A 234 10.76 15.53 -0.98
N VAL A 235 11.36 14.78 -1.90
CA VAL A 235 12.77 14.91 -2.28
C VAL A 235 12.78 15.31 -3.75
N VAL A 236 13.28 16.51 -4.06
CA VAL A 236 13.51 16.94 -5.43
C VAL A 236 14.95 16.62 -5.77
N ALA A 237 15.17 15.69 -6.70
CA ALA A 237 16.46 15.41 -7.33
C ALA A 237 16.22 14.98 -8.78
N GLU A 238 17.19 15.21 -9.67
CA GLU A 238 17.05 14.84 -11.08
C GLU A 238 17.05 13.32 -11.29
N SER A 239 17.92 12.62 -10.56
CA SER A 239 18.05 11.17 -10.66
C SER A 239 18.34 10.51 -9.32
N PHE A 240 17.85 9.28 -9.19
CA PHE A 240 18.05 8.42 -8.03
C PHE A 240 18.64 7.08 -8.47
N GLU A 241 19.50 6.51 -7.64
CA GLU A 241 19.98 5.14 -7.78
C GLU A 241 19.17 4.22 -6.87
N THR A 242 18.76 3.08 -7.42
CA THR A 242 18.10 2.03 -6.67
C THR A 242 18.57 0.67 -7.18
N SER A 243 18.38 -0.36 -6.36
CA SER A 243 18.55 -1.73 -6.80
C SER A 243 17.50 -2.61 -6.16
N PHE A 244 17.20 -3.73 -6.80
CA PHE A 244 16.38 -4.75 -6.17
C PHE A 244 16.98 -6.13 -6.39
N THR A 245 16.70 -7.01 -5.44
CA THR A 245 17.19 -8.38 -5.43
C THR A 245 16.01 -9.32 -5.34
N LEU A 246 16.01 -10.31 -6.21
CA LEU A 246 15.14 -11.46 -6.18
C LEU A 246 15.86 -12.60 -5.47
N LEU A 247 15.37 -12.96 -4.28
CA LEU A 247 15.86 -14.08 -3.48
C LEU A 247 14.95 -15.29 -3.68
N HIS A 248 15.52 -16.40 -4.17
CA HIS A 248 14.79 -17.66 -4.39
C HIS A 248 13.51 -17.51 -5.23
N ALA A 249 13.44 -16.47 -6.07
CA ALA A 249 12.30 -16.25 -6.95
C ALA A 249 12.30 -17.26 -8.10
N THR A 250 11.10 -17.70 -8.45
CA THR A 250 10.84 -18.51 -9.64
C THR A 250 10.91 -17.66 -10.92
N LEU A 251 10.93 -18.33 -12.07
CA LEU A 251 10.94 -17.65 -13.37
C LEU A 251 9.63 -16.89 -13.60
N GLU A 252 8.52 -17.47 -13.14
CA GLU A 252 7.19 -16.88 -13.18
C GLU A 252 7.08 -15.64 -12.29
N GLU A 253 7.66 -15.65 -11.09
CA GLU A 253 7.70 -14.46 -10.22
C GLU A 253 8.55 -13.33 -10.82
N LEU A 254 9.62 -13.65 -11.56
CA LEU A 254 10.33 -12.66 -12.35
C LEU A 254 9.44 -12.11 -13.48
N GLY A 255 8.73 -12.97 -14.20
CA GLY A 255 7.78 -12.55 -15.23
C GLY A 255 6.70 -11.61 -14.67
N LEU A 256 6.10 -11.96 -13.54
CA LEU A 256 5.14 -11.11 -12.83
C LEU A 256 5.75 -9.76 -12.47
N LEU A 257 6.99 -9.73 -11.94
CA LEU A 257 7.66 -8.47 -11.62
C LEU A 257 7.85 -7.59 -12.86
N LEU A 258 8.24 -8.17 -13.99
CA LEU A 258 8.46 -7.44 -15.25
C LEU A 258 7.14 -6.88 -15.79
N HIS A 259 6.07 -7.68 -15.79
CA HIS A 259 4.72 -7.21 -16.14
C HIS A 259 4.24 -6.11 -15.20
N ALA A 260 4.47 -6.26 -13.90
CA ALA A 260 4.11 -5.27 -12.89
C ALA A 260 4.82 -3.92 -13.10
N ILE A 261 6.13 -3.94 -13.40
CA ILE A 261 6.91 -2.75 -13.72
C ILE A 261 6.38 -2.08 -14.99
N GLY A 262 6.09 -2.86 -16.03
CA GLY A 262 5.52 -2.37 -17.29
C GLY A 262 4.14 -1.73 -17.10
N GLN A 263 3.24 -2.44 -16.42
CA GLN A 263 1.89 -1.98 -16.15
C GLN A 263 1.89 -0.71 -15.27
N ASP A 264 2.78 -0.62 -14.28
CA ASP A 264 2.95 0.59 -13.46
C ASP A 264 3.39 1.78 -14.30
N ALA A 265 4.37 1.58 -15.18
CA ALA A 265 4.85 2.63 -16.07
C ALA A 265 3.77 3.13 -17.05
N MET A 266 2.93 2.22 -17.55
CA MET A 266 1.87 2.56 -18.50
C MET A 266 0.69 3.28 -17.84
N ASN A 267 0.27 2.83 -16.66
CA ASN A 267 -1.01 3.27 -16.08
C ASN A 267 -0.84 4.25 -14.92
N ASN A 268 0.26 4.15 -14.17
CA ASN A 268 0.49 4.96 -12.98
C ASN A 268 1.99 5.20 -12.74
N PRO A 269 2.71 5.89 -13.65
CA PRO A 269 4.16 6.13 -13.56
C PRO A 269 4.51 7.19 -12.50
N TYR A 270 3.92 7.11 -11.31
CA TYR A 270 4.04 8.09 -10.24
C TYR A 270 4.51 7.43 -8.94
N LEU A 271 5.63 7.92 -8.39
CA LEU A 271 6.08 7.59 -7.05
C LEU A 271 5.38 8.49 -6.02
N GLY A 272 4.59 7.89 -5.15
CA GLY A 272 4.00 8.56 -3.98
C GLY A 272 2.53 8.98 -4.11
N GLY A 273 2.07 9.78 -3.15
CA GLY A 273 0.64 10.03 -2.91
C GLY A 273 0.04 11.24 -3.64
N HIS A 274 0.84 12.08 -4.30
CA HIS A 274 0.40 13.37 -4.82
C HIS A 274 0.32 13.44 -6.35
N LYS A 275 -0.01 12.32 -7.02
CA LYS A 275 -0.17 12.22 -8.49
C LYS A 275 -1.12 13.27 -9.10
N ALA A 276 -2.19 13.64 -8.38
CA ALA A 276 -3.16 14.64 -8.84
C ALA A 276 -2.57 16.06 -8.96
N LEU A 277 -1.44 16.32 -8.31
CA LEU A 277 -0.69 17.58 -8.43
C LEU A 277 0.45 17.48 -9.46
N GLY A 278 0.51 16.38 -10.23
CA GLY A 278 1.59 16.10 -11.18
C GLY A 278 2.91 15.70 -10.51
N PHE A 279 2.92 15.38 -9.21
CA PHE A 279 4.15 15.02 -8.50
C PHE A 279 4.48 13.54 -8.59
N GLY A 280 5.77 13.26 -8.72
CA GLY A 280 6.35 11.92 -8.62
C GLY A 280 6.43 11.16 -9.94
N GLU A 281 6.15 11.79 -11.08
CA GLU A 281 6.29 11.16 -12.39
C GLU A 281 7.71 10.63 -12.58
N TYR A 282 7.87 9.40 -13.06
CA TYR A 282 9.19 8.80 -13.20
C TYR A 282 9.37 8.02 -14.49
N SER A 283 10.58 8.13 -15.05
CA SER A 283 11.15 7.14 -15.95
C SER A 283 12.21 6.35 -15.19
N ALA A 284 12.50 5.13 -15.62
CA ALA A 284 13.54 4.34 -14.98
C ALA A 284 14.15 3.32 -15.92
N SER A 285 15.36 2.85 -15.59
CA SER A 285 16.01 1.76 -16.29
C SER A 285 16.73 0.88 -15.29
N TRP A 286 16.52 -0.43 -15.38
CA TRP A 286 17.20 -1.43 -14.58
C TRP A 286 17.92 -2.44 -15.47
N GLN A 287 19.11 -2.84 -15.02
CA GLN A 287 19.93 -3.87 -15.63
C GLN A 287 20.22 -4.98 -14.63
N SER A 288 20.04 -6.22 -15.04
CA SER A 288 20.38 -7.40 -14.26
C SER A 288 21.90 -7.59 -14.14
N THR A 289 22.35 -8.04 -12.98
CA THR A 289 23.72 -8.53 -12.79
C THR A 289 23.75 -10.02 -13.13
N GLY A 290 24.34 -10.39 -14.27
CA GLY A 290 24.36 -11.78 -14.72
C GLY A 290 24.94 -11.94 -16.12
N LYS A 291 24.89 -13.15 -16.66
CA LYS A 291 25.45 -13.46 -18.00
C LYS A 291 24.71 -12.76 -19.14
N ASP A 292 23.40 -12.59 -19.02
CA ASP A 292 22.56 -12.05 -20.11
C ASP A 292 22.45 -10.52 -20.11
N ASN A 293 22.92 -9.84 -19.06
CA ASN A 293 22.83 -8.37 -18.90
C ASN A 293 21.45 -7.79 -19.29
N ALA A 294 20.38 -8.56 -19.02
CA ALA A 294 19.02 -8.23 -19.42
C ALA A 294 18.59 -6.88 -18.84
N THR A 295 17.83 -6.10 -19.61
CA THR A 295 17.43 -4.74 -19.24
C THR A 295 15.93 -4.54 -19.33
N ILE A 296 15.40 -3.71 -18.46
CA ILE A 296 14.04 -3.17 -18.53
C ILE A 296 14.13 -1.66 -18.37
N SER A 297 13.61 -0.93 -19.35
CA SER A 297 13.52 0.53 -19.31
C SER A 297 12.07 0.97 -19.47
N VAL A 298 11.65 1.91 -18.63
CA VAL A 298 10.30 2.43 -18.59
C VAL A 298 10.31 3.93 -18.84
N THR A 299 9.44 4.36 -19.73
CA THR A 299 9.06 5.75 -19.94
C THR A 299 7.62 5.91 -19.44
N PRO A 300 7.25 7.02 -18.78
CA PRO A 300 5.87 7.29 -18.39
C PRO A 300 4.91 7.09 -19.55
N PHE A 301 3.84 6.32 -19.32
CA PHE A 301 2.74 6.08 -20.26
C PHE A 301 3.14 5.35 -21.55
N GLU A 302 4.30 4.70 -21.58
CA GLU A 302 4.75 3.86 -22.69
C GLU A 302 4.97 2.42 -22.24
N ALA A 303 4.84 1.49 -23.19
CA ALA A 303 5.20 0.10 -22.95
C ALA A 303 6.70 -0.03 -22.59
N PRO A 304 7.06 -0.92 -21.65
CA PRO A 304 8.45 -1.10 -21.24
C PRO A 304 9.30 -1.62 -22.40
N LYS A 305 10.53 -1.12 -22.50
CA LYS A 305 11.55 -1.67 -23.39
C LYS A 305 12.32 -2.75 -22.64
N ILE A 306 12.07 -4.00 -22.98
CA ILE A 306 12.66 -5.18 -22.35
C ILE A 306 13.62 -5.83 -23.34
N THR A 307 14.81 -6.19 -22.87
CA THR A 307 15.80 -6.93 -23.66
C THR A 307 16.45 -8.03 -22.83
N GLY A 308 16.83 -9.12 -23.49
CA GLY A 308 17.56 -10.23 -22.89
C GLY A 308 16.68 -11.47 -22.76
N THR A 309 17.25 -12.62 -23.15
CA THR A 309 16.59 -13.93 -23.22
C THR A 309 15.92 -14.31 -21.90
N LEU A 310 16.61 -14.12 -20.77
CA LEU A 310 16.03 -14.39 -19.46
C LEU A 310 14.72 -13.63 -19.16
N PHE A 311 14.61 -12.37 -19.57
CA PHE A 311 13.41 -11.57 -19.30
C PHE A 311 12.26 -11.96 -20.23
N GLU A 312 12.56 -12.27 -21.48
CA GLU A 312 11.58 -12.78 -22.45
C GLU A 312 11.03 -14.15 -22.01
N GLU A 313 11.90 -15.07 -21.61
CA GLU A 313 11.53 -16.38 -21.06
C GLU A 313 10.70 -16.24 -19.78
N ALA A 314 11.05 -15.30 -18.91
CA ALA A 314 10.32 -15.05 -17.66
C ALA A 314 8.89 -14.57 -17.90
N MET A 315 8.71 -13.61 -18.79
CA MET A 315 7.38 -13.12 -19.17
C MET A 315 6.53 -14.22 -19.81
N ALA A 316 7.12 -15.03 -20.69
CA ALA A 316 6.43 -16.17 -21.30
C ALA A 316 5.98 -17.20 -20.26
N ALA A 317 6.88 -17.59 -19.35
CA ALA A 317 6.60 -18.55 -18.29
C ALA A 317 5.47 -18.07 -17.35
N PHE A 318 5.43 -16.77 -17.03
CA PHE A 318 4.33 -16.21 -16.26
C PHE A 318 3.00 -16.28 -17.01
N THR A 319 3.01 -15.88 -18.29
CA THR A 319 1.81 -15.84 -19.14
C THR A 319 1.21 -17.23 -19.35
N GLU A 320 2.04 -18.25 -19.55
CA GLU A 320 1.61 -19.64 -19.74
C GLU A 320 0.83 -20.19 -18.53
N ARG A 321 1.14 -19.71 -17.32
CA ARG A 321 0.54 -20.16 -16.07
C ARG A 321 -0.52 -19.21 -15.51
N LEU A 322 -0.84 -18.14 -16.23
CA LEU A 322 -1.72 -17.07 -15.76
C LEU A 322 -3.07 -17.59 -15.25
N ASP A 323 -3.69 -18.53 -15.96
CA ASP A 323 -5.01 -19.08 -15.62
C ASP A 323 -5.01 -19.93 -14.34
N GLN A 324 -3.84 -20.30 -13.83
CA GLN A 324 -3.69 -21.11 -12.61
C GLN A 324 -3.63 -20.24 -11.34
N TYR A 325 -3.40 -18.93 -11.49
CA TYR A 325 -3.27 -18.04 -10.33
C TYR A 325 -4.63 -17.62 -9.80
N ASP A 326 -4.73 -17.56 -8.48
CA ASP A 326 -5.90 -17.06 -7.78
C ASP A 326 -5.47 -16.09 -6.68
N ILE A 327 -5.48 -14.81 -7.04
CA ILE A 327 -5.21 -13.67 -6.16
C ILE A 327 -6.47 -13.13 -5.48
N SER A 328 -7.64 -13.75 -5.71
CA SER A 328 -8.89 -13.34 -5.06
C SER A 328 -8.86 -13.55 -3.56
N GLY A 329 -7.86 -14.30 -3.07
CA GLY A 329 -7.61 -14.51 -1.65
C GLY A 329 -8.91 -14.89 -0.99
N THR A 330 -9.48 -16.05 -1.31
CA THR A 330 -10.64 -16.56 -0.58
C THR A 330 -10.26 -16.66 0.89
N ALA A 331 -10.50 -15.59 1.64
CA ALA A 331 -11.21 -15.68 2.87
C ALA A 331 -12.43 -16.54 2.54
N GLN A 332 -12.28 -17.86 2.72
CA GLN A 332 -13.36 -18.57 3.35
C GLN A 332 -13.61 -17.79 4.64
N ARG A 333 -14.52 -16.80 4.58
CA ARG A 333 -15.35 -16.44 5.72
C ARG A 333 -15.93 -17.77 6.13
N SER A 334 -15.24 -18.47 7.03
CA SER A 334 -15.79 -19.65 7.64
C SER A 334 -17.04 -19.11 8.32
N ASP A 335 -18.19 -19.43 7.77
CA ASP A 335 -19.47 -19.37 8.44
C ASP A 335 -19.38 -20.27 9.68
N LYS A 336 -18.68 -19.79 10.70
CA LYS A 336 -18.66 -20.31 12.07
C LYS A 336 -19.34 -19.30 12.96
N LYS A 337 -20.55 -18.89 12.53
CA LYS A 337 -21.57 -18.34 13.42
C LYS A 337 -22.90 -19.08 13.22
N SER A 338 -22.84 -20.41 13.23
CA SER A 338 -24.03 -21.26 13.38
C SER A 338 -23.66 -22.64 13.96
N ALA A 339 -23.21 -22.67 15.22
CA ALA A 339 -23.28 -23.89 16.01
C ALA A 339 -23.31 -23.57 17.52
N THR A 340 -24.53 -23.64 18.07
CA THR A 340 -24.85 -24.09 19.44
C THR A 340 -24.16 -23.40 20.62
N LYS A 341 -24.82 -22.37 21.18
CA LYS A 341 -25.00 -22.28 22.64
C LYS A 341 -26.35 -22.90 22.99
N GLY A 342 -26.45 -24.23 22.91
CA GLY A 342 -27.43 -24.96 23.71
C GLY A 342 -26.94 -24.89 25.15
N GLY A 343 -27.64 -24.12 25.98
CA GLY A 343 -27.37 -24.09 27.42
C GLY A 343 -27.59 -25.48 28.03
N PRO A 344 -26.84 -25.86 29.07
CA PRO A 344 -27.11 -27.11 29.78
C PRO A 344 -28.50 -27.01 30.43
N GLU A 345 -29.39 -27.92 30.05
CA GLU A 345 -30.64 -28.17 30.76
C GLU A 345 -30.33 -28.53 32.21
N ALA A 346 -30.80 -27.70 33.13
CA ALA A 346 -30.79 -28.00 34.55
C ALA A 346 -31.83 -29.11 34.81
N SER A 347 -31.36 -30.34 35.03
CA SER A 347 -32.18 -31.43 35.52
C SER A 347 -32.55 -31.17 36.99
N THR A 348 -33.74 -30.65 37.24
CA THR A 348 -34.39 -30.69 38.55
C THR A 348 -35.13 -32.01 38.69
N THR A 349 -34.59 -32.91 39.52
CA THR A 349 -35.34 -34.05 40.06
C THR A 349 -35.95 -33.62 41.39
N PRO A 350 -37.28 -33.77 41.59
CA PRO A 350 -37.92 -33.42 42.86
C PRO A 350 -37.72 -34.54 43.90
N ALA A 351 -37.71 -34.15 45.17
CA ALA A 351 -37.89 -35.06 46.31
C ALA A 351 -39.38 -35.23 46.61
#